data_AF-A0A822CDV1-F1
#
_entry.id   AF-A0A822CDV1-F1
#
_cell.length_a   1.000
_cell.length_b   1.000
_cell.length_c   1.000
_cell.angle_alpha   90.00
_cell.angle_beta   90.00
_cell.angle_gamma   90.00
#
_symmetry.space_group_name_H-M   'P 1'
#
loop_
_entity.id
_entity.type
_entity.pdbx_description
1 polymer ?
#
loop_
_entity_poly.entity_id
_entity_poly.type
_entity_poly.pdbx_seq_one_letter_code
_entity_poly.pdbx_strand_id
1 'polypeptide(L)'
;MAHYSNTNYLSTDTTAVIIIIILLGYILEIREETGDQLQANYFGTLRSRIDDYLKFGFKLTNDRLYRYLHHSQSQLKDKQYWFYWHDEKNKTNLSFDEAYKWMGDFDNEHVIAKHSARIAQCFTSSEATIRVPREKTEIIDDIERNGYIFTDGVGTFSSRLRDEI
;
A
#
# COMPACT_ATOMS: atom_id res chain seq x y z
N MET A 1 -11.55 22.38 -26.46
CA MET A 1 -12.66 21.41 -26.33
C MET A 1 -12.14 20.06 -26.79
N ALA A 2 -11.61 19.25 -25.88
CA ALA A 2 -11.24 17.87 -26.17
C ALA A 2 -12.33 16.98 -25.58
N HIS A 3 -12.98 16.25 -26.47
CA HIS A 3 -14.03 15.29 -26.15
C HIS A 3 -13.47 14.19 -25.24
N TYR A 4 -14.00 14.11 -24.02
CA TYR A 4 -13.84 12.94 -23.15
C TYR A 4 -14.70 11.81 -23.72
N SER A 5 -14.05 10.80 -24.32
CA SER A 5 -14.68 9.53 -24.61
C SER A 5 -14.79 8.72 -23.32
N ASN A 6 -16.03 8.42 -22.93
CA ASN A 6 -16.40 7.51 -21.85
C ASN A 6 -15.61 6.19 -21.92
N THR A 7 -14.87 5.86 -20.87
CA THR A 7 -14.48 4.49 -20.54
C THR A 7 -15.21 4.10 -19.26
N ASN A 8 -16.41 3.57 -19.45
CA ASN A 8 -17.21 2.91 -18.41
C ASN A 8 -16.60 1.53 -18.13
N TYR A 9 -15.63 1.43 -17.23
CA TYR A 9 -15.32 0.21 -16.47
C TYR A 9 -14.67 0.62 -15.14
N LEU A 10 -15.46 1.22 -14.25
CA LEU A 10 -15.10 1.31 -12.85
C LEU A 10 -16.01 0.30 -12.14
N SER A 11 -15.42 -0.78 -11.65
CA SER A 11 -16.07 -1.61 -10.64
C SER A 11 -16.55 -0.66 -9.53
N THR A 12 -17.84 -0.67 -9.26
CA THR A 12 -18.43 0.19 -8.23
C THR A 12 -17.96 -0.19 -6.83
N ASP A 13 -17.07 -1.17 -6.67
CA ASP A 13 -16.59 -1.64 -5.37
C ASP A 13 -15.09 -1.36 -5.12
N THR A 14 -14.38 -0.75 -6.09
CA THR A 14 -12.93 -0.51 -5.96
C THR A 14 -12.61 0.48 -4.83
N THR A 15 -12.10 -0.07 -3.74
CA THR A 15 -11.78 0.66 -2.50
C THR A 15 -10.36 1.24 -2.53
N ALA A 16 -9.41 0.52 -3.13
CA ALA A 16 -8.03 0.95 -3.29
C ALA A 16 -7.63 0.95 -4.77
N VAL A 17 -6.84 1.94 -5.17
CA VAL A 17 -6.26 2.06 -6.51
C VAL A 17 -4.77 2.31 -6.42
N ILE A 18 -4.04 1.81 -7.40
CA ILE A 18 -2.60 2.02 -7.55
C ILE A 18 -2.41 3.05 -8.66
N ILE A 19 -1.70 4.13 -8.37
CA ILE A 19 -1.16 4.99 -9.41
C ILE A 19 0.21 4.45 -9.82
N ILE A 20 0.40 4.22 -11.11
CA ILE A 20 1.70 3.91 -11.73
C ILE A 20 2.12 5.07 -12.61
N ILE A 21 3.32 5.59 -12.40
CA ILE A 21 3.88 6.68 -13.19
C ILE A 21 4.91 6.14 -14.18
N ILE A 22 4.63 6.25 -15.48
CA ILE A 22 5.53 5.85 -16.55
C ILE A 22 6.24 7.08 -17.11
N LEU A 23 7.52 7.23 -16.77
CA LEU A 23 8.32 8.39 -17.17
C LEU A 23 8.63 8.46 -18.66
N LEU A 24 8.73 7.33 -19.36
CA LEU A 24 9.14 7.27 -20.78
C LEU A 24 8.12 7.87 -21.77
N GLY A 25 7.03 8.45 -21.26
CA GLY A 25 6.08 9.23 -22.05
C GLY A 25 5.24 10.18 -21.21
N TYR A 26 5.67 10.55 -20.00
CA TYR A 26 4.86 11.37 -19.07
C TYR A 26 3.41 10.86 -18.89
N ILE A 27 3.25 9.53 -18.88
CA ILE A 27 1.96 8.88 -18.72
C ILE A 27 1.78 8.59 -17.23
N LEU A 28 0.61 8.93 -16.72
CA LEU A 28 0.14 8.48 -15.43
C LEU A 28 -0.98 7.50 -15.65
N GLU A 29 -0.78 6.28 -15.17
CA GLU A 29 -1.76 5.21 -15.20
C GLU A 29 -2.37 5.03 -13.81
N ILE A 30 -3.68 4.86 -13.77
CA ILE A 30 -4.42 4.49 -12.57
C ILE A 30 -4.93 3.08 -12.80
N ARG A 31 -4.64 2.21 -11.85
CA ARG A 31 -4.97 0.78 -11.88
C ARG A 31 -5.76 0.40 -10.63
N GLU A 32 -6.58 -0.62 -10.76
CA GLU A 32 -7.22 -1.29 -9.64
C GLU A 32 -6.19 -2.10 -8.83
N GLU A 33 -6.58 -2.52 -7.63
CA GLU A 33 -5.78 -3.41 -6.77
C GLU A 33 -5.40 -4.74 -7.44
N THR A 34 -6.20 -5.23 -8.39
CA THR A 34 -5.93 -6.42 -9.21
C THR A 34 -4.87 -6.18 -10.29
N GLY A 35 -4.48 -4.92 -10.53
CA GLY A 35 -3.56 -4.51 -11.59
C GLY A 35 -4.26 -4.09 -12.89
N ASP A 36 -5.58 -4.22 -12.96
CA ASP A 36 -6.38 -3.81 -14.11
C ASP A 36 -6.33 -2.31 -14.34
N GLN A 37 -6.17 -1.88 -15.59
CA GLN A 37 -6.04 -0.46 -15.92
C GLN A 37 -7.41 0.23 -15.94
N LEU A 38 -7.55 1.27 -15.11
CA LEU A 38 -8.77 2.08 -15.00
C LEU A 38 -8.68 3.33 -15.88
N GLN A 39 -7.53 4.01 -15.89
CA GLN A 39 -7.34 5.24 -16.64
C GLN A 39 -5.86 5.45 -16.99
N ALA A 40 -5.58 6.08 -18.12
CA ALA A 40 -4.26 6.62 -18.43
C ALA A 40 -4.37 8.04 -19.01
N ASN A 41 -3.53 8.95 -18.52
CA ASN A 41 -3.50 10.34 -18.95
C ASN A 41 -2.07 10.76 -19.29
N TYR A 42 -1.91 11.48 -20.40
CA TYR A 42 -0.65 12.13 -20.77
C TYR A 42 -0.58 13.52 -20.13
N PHE A 43 0.54 13.81 -19.46
CA PHE A 43 0.72 15.11 -18.80
C PHE A 43 1.94 15.86 -19.35
N GLY A 44 1.73 17.13 -19.73
CA GLY A 44 2.85 18.01 -20.12
C GLY A 44 3.81 18.34 -18.96
N THR A 45 3.31 18.34 -17.72
CA THR A 45 4.11 18.57 -16.50
C THR A 45 3.74 17.56 -15.41
N LEU A 46 4.36 16.39 -15.47
CA LEU A 46 4.06 15.26 -14.59
C LEU A 46 4.33 15.58 -13.10
N ARG A 47 5.38 16.34 -12.79
CA ARG A 47 5.78 16.65 -11.40
C ARG A 47 4.71 17.42 -10.61
N SER A 48 4.17 18.50 -11.17
CA SER A 48 3.13 19.30 -10.48
C SER A 48 1.87 18.49 -10.25
N ARG A 49 1.49 17.64 -11.21
CA ARG A 49 0.30 16.79 -11.10
C ARG A 49 0.46 15.69 -10.05
N ILE A 50 1.63 15.06 -9.99
CA ILE A 50 1.93 14.09 -8.93
C ILE A 50 1.89 14.77 -7.57
N ASP A 51 2.50 15.96 -7.43
CA ASP A 51 2.49 16.72 -6.18
C ASP A 51 1.05 17.04 -5.74
N ASP A 52 0.19 17.49 -6.66
CA ASP A 52 -1.23 17.72 -6.38
C ASP A 52 -1.94 16.43 -5.92
N TYR A 53 -1.71 15.30 -6.60
CA TYR A 53 -2.34 14.03 -6.24
C TYR A 53 -1.87 13.54 -4.87
N LEU A 54 -0.57 13.59 -4.59
CA LEU A 54 -0.04 13.18 -3.28
C LEU A 54 -0.57 14.06 -2.14
N LYS A 55 -0.80 15.36 -2.38
CA LYS A 55 -1.28 16.30 -1.35
C LYS A 55 -2.79 16.30 -1.17
N PHE A 56 -3.54 16.27 -2.27
CA PHE A 56 -4.99 16.53 -2.29
C PHE A 56 -5.81 15.33 -2.75
N GLY A 57 -5.18 14.30 -3.28
CA GLY A 57 -5.86 13.18 -3.91
C GLY A 57 -6.41 13.53 -5.28
N PHE A 58 -7.26 12.63 -5.80
CA PHE A 58 -7.92 12.79 -7.09
C PHE A 58 -9.25 12.05 -7.12
N LYS A 59 -10.11 12.42 -8.07
CA LYS A 59 -11.42 11.79 -8.27
C LYS A 59 -11.41 10.95 -9.54
N LEU A 60 -11.77 9.67 -9.41
CA LEU A 60 -12.04 8.77 -10.54
C LEU A 60 -13.50 8.88 -10.99
N THR A 61 -14.42 8.91 -10.01
CA THR A 61 -15.84 9.18 -10.20
C THR A 61 -16.22 10.50 -9.53
N ASN A 62 -17.43 11.01 -9.80
CA ASN A 62 -17.89 12.28 -9.23
C ASN A 62 -17.89 12.30 -7.68
N ASP A 63 -18.09 11.14 -7.07
CA ASP A 63 -18.34 10.94 -5.64
C ASP A 63 -17.17 10.33 -4.85
N ARG A 64 -16.13 9.82 -5.51
CA ARG A 64 -15.00 9.15 -4.83
C ARG A 64 -13.71 9.94 -4.94
N LEU A 65 -13.28 10.49 -3.80
CA LEU A 65 -11.97 11.13 -3.65
C LEU A 65 -10.97 10.12 -3.09
N TYR A 66 -10.05 9.68 -3.93
CA TYR A 66 -8.94 8.81 -3.57
C TYR A 66 -7.80 9.67 -3.04
N ARG A 67 -7.35 9.41 -1.81
CA ARG A 67 -6.21 10.12 -1.21
C ARG A 67 -5.04 9.17 -1.02
N TYR A 68 -3.84 9.73 -1.01
CA TYR A 68 -2.62 8.96 -0.83
C TYR A 68 -2.68 8.17 0.48
N LEU A 69 -2.41 6.87 0.39
CA LEU A 69 -2.34 5.97 1.53
C LEU A 69 -0.87 5.69 1.86
N HIS A 70 -0.17 4.91 1.05
CA HIS A 70 1.25 4.65 1.25
C HIS A 70 1.93 4.09 -0.02
N HIS A 71 3.16 3.64 0.11
CA HIS A 71 3.90 2.83 -0.87
C HIS A 71 4.87 1.88 -0.16
N SER A 72 5.29 0.81 -0.84
CA SER A 72 6.47 0.03 -0.44
C SER A 72 7.76 0.57 -1.06
N GLN A 73 8.92 0.11 -0.58
CA GLN A 73 10.21 0.56 -1.09
C GLN A 73 10.45 0.21 -2.57
N SER A 74 9.96 -0.95 -3.03
CA SER A 74 10.03 -1.34 -4.45
C SER A 74 9.11 -0.45 -5.28
N GLN A 75 7.87 -0.26 -4.83
CA GLN A 75 6.92 0.64 -5.47
C GLN A 75 7.44 2.06 -5.60
N LEU A 76 8.11 2.61 -4.58
CA LEU A 76 8.72 3.95 -4.66
C LEU A 76 9.76 4.05 -5.78
N LYS A 77 10.61 3.03 -5.95
CA LYS A 77 11.62 2.97 -7.03
C LYS A 77 10.94 2.95 -8.40
N ASP A 78 9.84 2.21 -8.49
CA ASP A 78 9.02 2.08 -9.70
C ASP A 78 7.98 3.20 -9.87
N LYS A 79 7.96 4.18 -8.95
CA LYS A 79 7.05 5.33 -8.94
C LYS A 79 5.58 4.91 -8.90
N GLN A 80 5.29 3.96 -8.04
CA GLN A 80 3.97 3.44 -7.77
C GLN A 80 3.52 3.85 -6.36
N TYR A 81 2.25 4.23 -6.24
CA TYR A 81 1.69 4.73 -4.99
C TYR A 81 0.26 4.23 -4.80
N TRP A 82 -0.07 3.82 -3.58
CA TRP A 82 -1.42 3.43 -3.22
C TRP A 82 -2.26 4.64 -2.84
N PHE A 83 -3.47 4.67 -3.37
CA PHE A 83 -4.49 5.63 -3.03
C PHE A 83 -5.76 4.89 -2.58
N TYR A 84 -6.42 5.45 -1.58
CA TYR A 84 -7.54 4.84 -0.91
C TYR A 84 -8.71 5.80 -0.85
N TRP A 85 -9.92 5.29 -1.05
CA TRP A 85 -11.15 6.05 -0.87
C TRP A 85 -11.91 5.50 0.33
N HIS A 86 -12.40 6.39 1.19
CA HIS A 86 -13.26 6.02 2.32
C HIS A 86 -14.70 6.46 2.06
N ASP A 87 -15.66 5.55 2.23
CA ASP A 87 -17.09 5.87 2.20
C ASP A 87 -17.53 6.46 3.55
N GLU A 88 -17.36 7.78 3.71
CA GLU A 88 -17.77 8.49 4.91
C GLU A 88 -19.28 8.40 5.19
N LYS A 89 -20.11 8.19 4.16
CA LYS A 89 -21.58 8.21 4.29
C LYS A 89 -22.11 6.90 4.84
N ASN A 90 -21.72 5.79 4.23
CA ASN A 90 -22.25 4.47 4.57
C ASN A 90 -21.30 3.66 5.47
N LYS A 91 -20.04 4.10 5.63
CA LYS A 91 -19.00 3.41 6.40
C LYS A 91 -18.83 1.95 6.00
N THR A 92 -18.89 1.68 4.69
CA THR A 92 -18.75 0.33 4.11
C THR A 92 -17.31 -0.16 4.13
N ASN A 93 -16.34 0.73 4.33
CA ASN A 93 -14.92 0.41 4.44
C ASN A 93 -14.25 1.17 5.59
N LEU A 94 -13.02 0.80 5.92
CA LEU A 94 -12.23 1.42 6.99
C LEU A 94 -11.97 2.89 6.66
N SER A 95 -12.01 3.76 7.67
CA SER A 95 -11.40 5.08 7.59
C SER A 95 -9.87 4.96 7.48
N PHE A 96 -9.19 6.07 7.17
CA PHE A 96 -7.72 6.08 7.09
C PHE A 96 -7.07 5.68 8.42
N ASP A 97 -7.55 6.22 9.54
CA ASP A 97 -7.02 5.88 10.87
C ASP A 97 -7.26 4.41 11.22
N GLU A 98 -8.43 3.87 10.87
CA GLU A 98 -8.73 2.44 11.06
C GLU A 98 -7.87 1.56 10.16
N ALA A 99 -7.59 1.97 8.91
CA ALA A 99 -6.70 1.26 8.00
C ALA A 99 -5.26 1.22 8.56
N TYR A 100 -4.74 2.34 9.07
CA TYR A 100 -3.42 2.35 9.71
C TYR A 100 -3.36 1.49 10.98
N LYS A 101 -4.41 1.54 11.82
CA LYS A 101 -4.51 0.66 13.00
C LYS A 101 -4.61 -0.81 12.63
N TRP A 102 -5.29 -1.12 11.52
CA TRP A 102 -5.39 -2.47 11.00
C TRP A 102 -4.04 -2.99 10.50
N MET A 103 -3.20 -2.13 9.90
CA MET A 103 -1.84 -2.49 9.46
C MET A 103 -0.92 -2.85 10.62
N GLY A 104 -1.13 -2.25 11.80
CA GLY A 104 -0.38 -2.57 13.00
C GLY A 104 -0.38 -1.44 14.03
N ASP A 105 0.25 -1.72 15.16
CA ASP A 105 0.58 -0.72 16.17
C ASP A 105 2.01 -0.22 15.92
N PHE A 106 2.12 1.08 15.61
CA PHE A 106 3.39 1.75 15.33
C PHE A 106 3.73 2.83 16.38
N ASP A 107 2.98 2.92 17.48
CA ASP A 107 3.08 4.02 18.47
C ASP A 107 4.47 4.07 19.14
N ASN A 108 5.16 2.93 19.22
CA ASN A 108 6.50 2.81 19.80
C ASN A 108 7.64 3.18 18.84
N GLU A 109 7.36 3.53 17.58
CA GLU A 109 8.38 3.91 16.59
C GLU A 109 8.43 5.43 16.41
N HIS A 110 9.31 6.08 17.17
CA HIS A 110 9.44 7.54 17.16
C HIS A 110 10.30 8.07 16.02
N VAL A 111 11.05 7.21 15.31
CA VAL A 111 11.83 7.64 14.15
C VAL A 111 10.94 7.59 12.91
N ILE A 112 10.60 8.76 12.36
CA ILE A 112 9.70 8.91 11.19
C ILE A 112 10.07 7.97 10.04
N ALA A 113 11.36 7.87 9.73
CA ALA A 113 11.84 7.00 8.65
C ALA A 113 11.56 5.51 8.93
N LYS A 114 11.78 5.06 10.18
CA LYS A 114 11.49 3.68 10.58
C LYS A 114 9.98 3.43 10.66
N HIS A 115 9.21 4.40 11.15
CA HIS A 115 7.76 4.33 11.22
C HIS A 115 7.16 4.11 9.83
N SER A 116 7.55 4.92 8.86
CA SER A 116 7.13 4.76 7.46
C SER A 116 7.61 3.44 6.86
N ALA A 117 8.83 2.98 7.19
CA ALA A 117 9.34 1.69 6.73
C ALA A 117 8.53 0.49 7.28
N ARG A 118 8.05 0.55 8.52
CA ARG A 118 7.19 -0.49 9.11
C ARG A 118 5.83 -0.55 8.41
N ILE A 119 5.20 0.60 8.15
CA ILE A 119 3.96 0.67 7.38
C ILE A 119 4.18 0.13 5.95
N ALA A 120 5.30 0.48 5.31
CA ALA A 120 5.63 0.06 3.96
C ALA A 120 5.68 -1.46 3.77
N GLN A 121 5.89 -2.24 4.84
CA GLN A 121 5.89 -3.71 4.78
C GLN A 121 4.51 -4.26 4.39
N CYS A 122 3.43 -3.63 4.84
CA CYS A 122 2.05 -4.01 4.50
C CYS A 122 1.71 -3.82 3.00
N PHE A 123 2.56 -3.10 2.26
CA PHE A 123 2.39 -2.82 0.83
C PHE A 123 3.37 -3.59 -0.06
N THR A 124 4.04 -4.59 0.52
CA THR A 124 4.84 -5.54 -0.24
C THR A 124 3.95 -6.65 -0.78
N SER A 125 4.28 -7.17 -1.96
CA SER A 125 3.59 -8.34 -2.50
C SER A 125 4.09 -9.57 -1.75
N SER A 126 3.18 -10.31 -1.13
CA SER A 126 3.45 -11.60 -0.48
C SER A 126 2.34 -12.58 -0.82
N GLU A 127 2.70 -13.84 -1.02
CA GLU A 127 1.71 -14.92 -1.12
C GLU A 127 1.19 -15.27 0.27
N ALA A 128 -0.14 -15.25 0.44
CA ALA A 128 -0.74 -15.67 1.70
C ALA A 128 -0.58 -17.19 1.85
N THR A 129 0.14 -17.60 2.88
CA THR A 129 0.42 -19.01 3.13
C THR A 129 -0.54 -19.57 4.19
N ILE A 130 -0.05 -19.88 5.40
CA ILE A 130 -0.83 -20.53 6.45
C ILE A 130 -1.10 -19.54 7.57
N ARG A 131 -2.34 -19.53 8.06
CA ARG A 131 -2.69 -18.79 9.27
C ARG A 131 -2.27 -19.57 10.51
N VAL A 132 -1.27 -19.08 11.22
CA VAL A 132 -0.80 -19.65 12.50
C VAL A 132 -1.53 -18.95 13.66
N PRO A 133 -2.25 -19.68 14.53
CA PRO A 133 -2.88 -19.11 15.73
C PRO A 133 -1.83 -18.57 16.70
N ARG A 134 -2.17 -17.52 17.45
CA ARG A 134 -1.25 -16.87 18.42
C ARG A 134 -0.80 -17.82 19.52
N GLU A 135 -1.64 -18.78 19.89
CA GLU A 135 -1.33 -19.82 20.89
C GLU A 135 -0.25 -20.80 20.41
N LYS A 136 0.07 -20.79 19.11
CA LYS A 136 1.14 -21.58 18.49
C LYS A 136 2.37 -20.72 18.13
N THR A 137 2.44 -19.50 18.63
CA THR A 137 3.58 -18.60 18.45
C THR A 137 4.22 -18.29 19.80
N GLU A 138 5.54 -18.29 19.86
CA GLU A 138 6.31 -17.88 21.03
C GLU A 138 7.33 -16.80 20.63
N ILE A 139 7.54 -15.83 21.51
CA ILE A 139 8.61 -14.84 21.38
C ILE A 139 9.80 -15.40 22.15
N ILE A 140 10.93 -15.52 21.48
CA ILE A 140 12.18 -16.02 22.04
C ILE A 140 13.14 -14.82 22.11
N ASP A 141 13.90 -14.73 23.20
CA ASP A 141 14.90 -13.69 23.36
C ASP A 141 16.00 -13.80 22.30
N ASP A 142 16.49 -12.64 21.86
CA ASP A 142 17.57 -12.60 20.90
C ASP A 142 18.88 -13.19 21.44
N ILE A 143 19.64 -13.85 20.57
CA ILE A 143 20.95 -14.38 20.91
C ILE A 143 21.97 -13.23 20.86
N GLU A 144 22.44 -12.81 22.02
CA GLU A 144 23.49 -11.79 22.16
C GLU A 144 24.85 -12.39 22.51
N ARG A 145 25.92 -11.95 21.84
CA ARG A 145 27.30 -12.34 22.19
C ARG A 145 28.29 -11.21 21.91
N ASN A 146 29.18 -10.93 22.86
CA ASN A 146 30.19 -9.87 22.75
C ASN A 146 29.61 -8.48 22.39
N GLY A 147 28.39 -8.18 22.86
CA GLY A 147 27.71 -6.91 22.56
C GLY A 147 27.08 -6.82 21.17
N TYR A 148 27.00 -7.93 20.42
CA TYR A 148 26.31 -8.01 19.14
C TYR A 148 25.05 -8.89 19.26
N ILE A 149 23.98 -8.48 18.59
CA ILE A 149 22.72 -9.22 18.48
C ILE A 149 22.78 -10.05 17.18
N PHE A 150 22.62 -11.37 17.27
CA PHE A 150 22.78 -12.29 16.13
C PHE A 150 21.46 -12.72 15.48
N THR A 151 20.34 -12.55 16.17
CA THR A 151 19.01 -13.02 15.74
C THR A 151 18.02 -11.88 15.50
N ASP A 152 18.49 -10.64 15.45
CA ASP A 152 17.63 -9.48 15.15
C ASP A 152 16.90 -9.70 13.81
N GLY A 153 15.57 -9.78 13.88
CA GLY A 153 14.70 -10.04 12.73
C GLY A 153 14.65 -11.50 12.26
N VAL A 154 15.20 -12.45 13.02
CA VAL A 154 15.19 -13.88 12.70
C VAL A 154 14.16 -14.62 13.56
N GLY A 155 13.37 -15.48 12.93
CA GLY A 155 12.46 -16.39 13.61
C GLY A 155 12.65 -17.84 13.13
N THR A 156 12.27 -18.79 13.96
CA THR A 156 12.23 -20.21 13.60
C THR A 156 10.80 -20.71 13.55
N PHE A 157 10.51 -21.65 12.64
CA PHE A 157 9.22 -22.30 12.55
C PHE A 157 9.37 -23.82 12.42
N SER A 158 8.34 -24.56 12.83
CA SER A 158 8.39 -26.02 12.85
C SER A 158 8.58 -26.62 11.45
N SER A 159 9.19 -27.81 11.39
CA SER A 159 9.30 -28.58 10.13
C SER A 159 7.94 -28.89 9.52
N ARG A 160 6.90 -29.07 10.35
CA ARG A 160 5.53 -29.28 9.87
C ARG A 160 5.02 -28.08 9.09
N LEU A 161 5.23 -26.86 9.59
CA LEU A 161 4.87 -25.64 8.85
C LEU A 161 5.67 -25.57 7.55
N ARG A 162 6.99 -25.83 7.56
CA ARG A 162 7.79 -25.86 6.34
C ARG A 162 7.23 -26.78 5.27
N ASP A 163 6.73 -27.96 5.64
CA ASP A 163 6.20 -28.93 4.68
C ASP A 163 4.78 -28.58 4.18
N GLU A 164 4.11 -27.62 4.82
CA GLU A 164 2.78 -27.10 4.42
C GLU A 164 2.87 -25.85 3.53
N ILE A 165 4.04 -25.17 3.46
CA ILE A 165 4.32 -23.98 2.62
C ILE A 165 4.88 -24.42 1.27
#